data_AF-A0A5S4T731-F1
#
_entry.id   AF-A0A5S4T731-F1
#
_cell.length_a   1.000
_cell.length_b   1.000
_cell.length_c   1.000
_cell.angle_alpha   90.00
_cell.angle_beta   90.00
_cell.angle_gamma   90.00
#
_symmetry.space_group_name_H-M   'P 1'
#
loop_
_entity.id
_entity.type
_entity.pdbx_description
1 polymer ?
#
loop_
_entity_poly.entity_id
_entity_poly.type
_entity_poly.pdbx_seq_one_letter_code
_entity_poly.pdbx_strand_id
1 'polypeptide(L)'
;KVRIDASDIDEAEDRVIAGPSKKDRTISQREREMVAYHEAGHTIVGLVLSNARVVHKVTIVPRGRAGGYMIALPKEDQMLLSKDDLKEQLAGLMGGRVAEEIIFNAQTTGASNDFEQATQMARAMVTEYGMSD
;
A
#
# COMPACT_ATOMS: atom_id res chain seq x y z
N LYS A 1 10.27 -28.53 -9.81
CA LYS A 1 11.57 -27.86 -9.56
C LYS A 1 12.29 -28.64 -8.44
N VAL A 2 13.61 -28.87 -8.53
CA VAL A 2 14.39 -29.65 -7.53
C VAL A 2 15.35 -28.76 -6.70
N ARG A 3 15.47 -27.48 -7.06
CA ARG A 3 16.24 -26.47 -6.31
C ARG A 3 15.38 -25.23 -6.09
N ILE A 4 15.54 -24.63 -4.92
CA ILE A 4 14.93 -23.36 -4.52
C ILE A 4 15.89 -22.25 -4.93
N ASP A 5 15.39 -21.24 -5.62
CA ASP A 5 16.13 -20.02 -5.96
C ASP A 5 15.45 -18.78 -5.33
N ALA A 6 16.04 -17.60 -5.51
CA ALA A 6 15.51 -16.35 -4.96
C ALA A 6 14.06 -16.07 -5.42
N SER A 7 13.69 -16.46 -6.64
CA SER A 7 12.32 -16.24 -7.14
C SER A 7 11.29 -17.11 -6.43
N ASP A 8 11.68 -18.29 -5.94
CA ASP A 8 10.81 -19.14 -5.14
C ASP A 8 10.58 -18.53 -3.74
N ILE A 9 11.56 -17.82 -3.19
CA ILE A 9 11.44 -17.08 -1.92
C ILE A 9 10.55 -15.84 -2.10
N ASP A 10 10.80 -15.04 -3.14
CA ASP A 10 10.01 -13.83 -3.44
C ASP A 10 8.51 -14.17 -3.66
N GLU A 11 8.22 -15.26 -4.37
CA GLU A 11 6.85 -15.73 -4.57
C GLU A 11 6.22 -16.25 -3.27
N ALA A 12 7.01 -16.87 -2.39
CA ALA A 12 6.52 -17.34 -1.10
C ALA A 12 6.17 -16.17 -0.18
N GLU A 13 7.01 -15.14 -0.11
CA GLU A 13 6.74 -13.90 0.64
C GLU A 13 5.45 -13.24 0.14
N ASP A 14 5.36 -12.98 -1.17
CA ASP A 14 4.17 -12.39 -1.78
C ASP A 14 2.91 -13.21 -1.49
N ARG A 15 3.02 -14.54 -1.50
CA ARG A 15 1.91 -15.45 -1.24
C ARG A 15 1.45 -15.41 0.21
N VAL A 16 2.37 -15.25 1.15
CA VAL A 16 2.05 -15.11 2.57
C VAL A 16 1.36 -13.77 2.84
N ILE A 17 1.84 -12.69 2.22
CA ILE A 17 1.33 -11.32 2.46
C ILE A 17 0.00 -11.08 1.74
N ALA A 18 -0.05 -11.34 0.43
CA ALA A 18 -1.16 -10.93 -0.44
C ALA A 18 -1.95 -12.11 -1.04
N GLY A 19 -1.52 -13.35 -0.78
CA GLY A 19 -2.13 -14.56 -1.31
C GLY A 19 -1.62 -14.98 -2.70
N PRO A 20 -2.21 -16.03 -3.29
CA PRO A 20 -1.75 -16.56 -4.57
C PRO A 20 -1.97 -15.56 -5.72
N SER A 21 -1.03 -15.54 -6.67
CA SER A 21 -1.13 -14.73 -7.89
C SER A 21 -2.28 -15.19 -8.78
N LYS A 22 -3.07 -14.25 -9.31
CA LYS A 22 -4.14 -14.53 -10.28
C LYS A 22 -3.63 -14.28 -11.70
N LYS A 23 -2.85 -15.23 -12.22
CA LYS A 23 -2.26 -15.14 -13.58
C LYS A 23 -3.30 -15.14 -14.70
N ASP A 24 -4.46 -15.76 -14.46
CA ASP A 24 -5.52 -15.92 -15.47
C ASP A 24 -6.56 -14.80 -15.47
N ARG A 25 -6.41 -13.77 -14.62
CA ARG A 25 -7.35 -12.64 -14.60
C ARG A 25 -7.05 -11.69 -15.77
N THR A 26 -7.91 -11.69 -16.77
CA THR A 26 -7.87 -10.70 -17.84
C THR A 26 -8.26 -9.32 -17.29
N ILE A 27 -7.30 -8.40 -17.24
CA ILE A 27 -7.50 -7.01 -16.78
C ILE A 27 -7.45 -6.11 -18.02
N SER A 28 -8.39 -5.17 -18.13
CA SER A 28 -8.38 -4.20 -19.23
C SER A 28 -7.16 -3.27 -19.13
N GLN A 29 -6.66 -2.76 -20.25
CA GLN A 29 -5.53 -1.83 -20.23
C GLN A 29 -5.80 -0.62 -19.31
N ARG A 30 -7.02 -0.08 -19.38
CA ARG A 30 -7.45 1.05 -18.54
C ARG A 30 -7.45 0.72 -17.05
N GLU A 31 -7.96 -0.44 -16.65
CA GLU A 31 -7.94 -0.89 -15.25
C GLU A 31 -6.50 -1.11 -14.77
N ARG A 32 -5.64 -1.67 -15.62
CA ARG A 32 -4.21 -1.87 -15.30
C ARG A 32 -3.48 -0.54 -15.12
N GLU A 33 -3.72 0.45 -15.98
CA GLU A 33 -3.15 1.80 -15.85
C GLU A 33 -3.64 2.47 -14.56
N MET A 34 -4.94 2.38 -14.27
CA MET A 34 -5.52 2.93 -13.05
C MET A 34 -4.87 2.35 -11.79
N VAL A 35 -4.72 1.02 -11.72
CA VAL A 35 -3.97 0.37 -10.63
C VAL A 35 -2.53 0.84 -10.58
N ALA A 36 -1.85 0.98 -11.73
CA ALA A 36 -0.45 1.42 -11.76
C ALA A 36 -0.27 2.82 -11.16
N TYR A 37 -1.14 3.77 -11.50
CA TYR A 37 -1.08 5.12 -10.92
C TYR A 37 -1.51 5.12 -9.45
N HIS A 38 -2.46 4.28 -9.06
CA HIS A 38 -2.86 4.12 -7.66
C HIS A 38 -1.67 3.66 -6.80
N GLU A 39 -1.02 2.56 -7.20
CA GLU A 39 0.17 2.06 -6.48
C GLU A 39 1.35 3.04 -6.55
N ALA A 40 1.51 3.76 -7.67
CA ALA A 40 2.51 4.82 -7.79
C ALA A 40 2.23 5.98 -6.83
N GLY A 41 0.96 6.31 -6.59
CA GLY A 41 0.54 7.31 -5.61
C GLY A 41 1.03 6.97 -4.21
N HIS A 42 0.70 5.78 -3.72
CA HIS A 42 1.22 5.29 -2.43
C HIS A 42 2.75 5.29 -2.39
N THR A 43 3.37 4.82 -3.46
CA THR A 43 4.83 4.67 -3.56
C THR A 43 5.54 6.03 -3.48
N ILE A 44 5.08 7.03 -4.24
CA ILE A 44 5.72 8.34 -4.28
C ILE A 44 5.64 9.01 -2.92
N VAL A 45 4.47 9.05 -2.29
CA VAL A 45 4.39 9.67 -0.96
C VAL A 45 5.13 8.84 0.09
N GLY A 46 5.13 7.51 0.02
CA GLY A 46 5.95 6.68 0.93
C GLY A 46 7.46 6.80 0.73
N LEU A 47 7.94 7.18 -0.46
CA LEU A 47 9.35 7.48 -0.71
C LEU A 47 9.74 8.88 -0.19
N VAL A 48 8.82 9.85 -0.30
CA VAL A 48 9.05 11.23 0.16
C VAL A 48 8.91 11.33 1.69
N LEU A 49 7.83 10.77 2.24
CA LEU A 49 7.52 10.69 3.67
C LEU A 49 7.97 9.33 4.19
N SER A 50 9.26 9.23 4.52
CA SER A 50 9.92 7.96 4.84
C SER A 50 10.53 7.94 6.24
N ASN A 51 10.01 8.70 7.21
CA ASN A 51 10.65 8.78 8.53
C ASN A 51 10.72 7.41 9.21
N ALA A 52 9.58 6.73 9.34
CA ALA A 52 9.50 5.43 10.00
C ALA A 52 9.63 4.22 9.06
N ARG A 53 9.22 4.35 7.79
CA ARG A 53 9.09 3.23 6.86
C ARG A 53 9.71 3.54 5.50
N VAL A 54 10.17 2.50 4.81
CA VAL A 54 10.75 2.57 3.46
C VAL A 54 9.99 1.64 2.54
N VAL A 55 9.69 2.11 1.33
CA VAL A 55 9.10 1.28 0.28
C VAL A 55 10.09 0.17 -0.09
N HIS A 56 9.67 -1.08 0.11
CA HIS A 56 10.46 -2.25 -0.20
C HIS A 56 10.09 -2.83 -1.56
N LYS A 57 8.79 -2.88 -1.87
CA LYS A 57 8.27 -3.49 -3.10
C LYS A 57 6.99 -2.82 -3.54
N VAL A 58 6.80 -2.69 -4.85
CA VAL A 58 5.55 -2.26 -5.46
C VAL A 58 5.24 -3.17 -6.65
N THR A 59 3.98 -3.55 -6.81
CA THR A 59 3.54 -4.39 -7.94
C THR A 59 2.11 -4.09 -8.34
N ILE A 60 1.84 -4.25 -9.64
CA ILE A 60 0.50 -4.16 -10.24
C ILE A 60 -0.02 -5.56 -10.62
N VAL A 61 0.63 -6.61 -10.12
CA VAL A 61 0.22 -7.99 -10.36
C VAL A 61 -0.90 -8.33 -9.37
N PRO A 62 -2.10 -8.70 -9.84
CA PRO A 62 -3.23 -8.95 -8.96
C PRO A 62 -3.01 -10.20 -8.10
N ARG A 63 -3.25 -10.06 -6.79
CA ARG A 63 -3.20 -11.16 -5.81
C ARG A 63 -4.42 -11.12 -4.92
N GLY A 64 -5.02 -12.28 -4.65
CA GLY A 64 -6.20 -12.37 -3.79
C GLY A 64 -7.33 -11.43 -4.24
N ARG A 65 -7.66 -10.43 -3.40
CA ARG A 65 -8.63 -9.36 -3.68
C ARG A 65 -8.00 -8.05 -4.18
N ALA A 66 -6.67 -7.90 -4.11
CA ALA A 66 -5.95 -6.70 -4.48
C ALA A 66 -5.61 -6.66 -5.99
N GLY A 67 -5.74 -5.48 -6.60
CA GLY A 67 -5.37 -5.24 -8.01
C GLY A 67 -3.87 -4.98 -8.20
N GLY A 68 -3.25 -4.36 -7.19
CA GLY A 68 -1.83 -4.15 -6.99
C GLY A 68 -1.59 -4.00 -5.49
N TYR A 69 -0.33 -3.82 -5.09
CA TYR A 69 0.01 -3.46 -3.71
C TYR A 69 1.41 -2.87 -3.61
N MET A 70 1.60 -2.06 -2.57
CA MET A 70 2.88 -1.56 -2.12
C MET A 70 3.20 -2.09 -0.71
N ILE A 71 4.42 -2.59 -0.52
CA ILE A 71 4.94 -3.04 0.77
C ILE A 71 5.96 -2.01 1.24
N ALA A 72 5.71 -1.42 2.41
CA ALA A 72 6.68 -0.63 3.14
C ALA A 72 7.13 -1.38 4.39
N LEU A 73 8.43 -1.37 4.67
CA LEU A 73 9.02 -1.99 5.86
C LEU A 73 9.50 -0.90 6.83
N PRO A 74 9.37 -1.10 8.15
CA PRO A 74 9.99 -0.22 9.14
C PRO A 74 11.52 -0.13 8.91
N LYS A 75 12.10 1.06 9.09
CA LYS A 75 13.57 1.25 9.00
C LYS A 75 14.30 0.55 10.14
N GLU A 76 13.69 0.59 11.31
CA GLU A 76 14.20 0.01 12.55
C GLU A 76 13.03 -0.70 13.26
N ASP A 77 13.36 -1.55 14.22
CA ASP A 77 12.34 -2.19 15.06
C ASP A 77 11.76 -1.13 16.02
N GLN A 78 10.65 -0.51 15.60
CA GLN A 78 10.03 0.59 16.32
C GLN A 78 8.90 0.09 17.22
N MET A 79 9.10 0.20 18.53
CA MET A 79 8.05 -0.07 19.51
C MET A 79 7.06 1.09 19.69
N LEU A 80 7.46 2.31 19.34
CA LEU A 80 6.68 3.53 19.53
C LEU A 80 6.63 4.33 18.23
N LEU A 81 5.45 4.87 17.91
CA LEU A 81 5.23 5.74 16.75
C LEU A 81 4.89 7.14 17.23
N SER A 82 5.54 8.15 16.66
CA SER A 82 5.21 9.55 16.92
C SER A 82 3.93 9.98 16.18
N LYS A 83 3.35 11.12 16.58
CA LYS A 83 2.23 11.75 15.87
C LYS A 83 2.58 12.02 14.40
N ASP A 84 3.83 12.37 14.12
CA ASP A 84 4.28 12.65 12.76
C ASP A 84 4.45 11.36 11.94
N ASP A 85 4.94 10.27 12.53
CA ASP A 85 5.01 8.96 11.84
C ASP A 85 3.62 8.47 11.42
N LEU A 86 2.62 8.63 12.29
CA LEU A 86 1.25 8.26 11.98
C LEU A 86 0.63 9.18 10.93
N LYS A 87 0.94 10.48 10.94
CA LYS A 87 0.51 11.40 9.88
C LYS A 87 1.12 11.05 8.53
N GLU A 88 2.40 10.67 8.48
CA GLU A 88 3.04 10.22 7.25
C GLU A 88 2.39 8.93 6.73
N GLN A 89 2.07 7.98 7.62
CA GLN A 89 1.34 6.77 7.23
C GLN A 89 -0.06 7.07 6.71
N LEU A 90 -0.80 8.00 7.34
CA LEU A 90 -2.09 8.47 6.83
C LEU A 90 -1.96 9.09 5.44
N ALA A 91 -0.95 9.94 5.22
CA ALA A 91 -0.68 10.51 3.91
C ALA A 91 -0.34 9.44 2.86
N GLY A 92 0.46 8.44 3.24
CA GLY A 92 0.77 7.27 2.43
C GLY A 92 -0.47 6.51 1.99
N LEU A 93 -1.39 6.22 2.92
CA LEU A 93 -2.66 5.56 2.62
C LEU A 93 -3.54 6.37 1.65
N MET A 94 -3.49 7.70 1.70
CA MET A 94 -4.29 8.54 0.79
C MET A 94 -3.66 8.74 -0.59
N GLY A 95 -2.39 8.36 -0.76
CA GLY A 95 -1.63 8.56 -2.00
C GLY A 95 -2.30 7.94 -3.24
N GLY A 96 -2.83 6.72 -3.13
CA GLY A 96 -3.49 6.03 -4.24
C GLY A 96 -4.75 6.74 -4.73
N ARG A 97 -5.63 7.15 -3.80
CA ARG A 97 -6.83 7.94 -4.13
C ARG A 97 -6.47 9.26 -4.82
N VAL A 98 -5.50 10.00 -4.29
CA VAL A 98 -5.10 11.29 -4.85
C VAL A 98 -4.52 11.13 -6.26
N ALA A 99 -3.73 10.08 -6.51
CA ALA A 99 -3.20 9.79 -7.83
C ALA A 99 -4.31 9.50 -8.86
N GLU A 100 -5.35 8.75 -8.46
CA GLU A 100 -6.52 8.52 -9.33
C GLU A 100 -7.23 9.83 -9.69
N GLU A 101 -7.44 10.71 -8.71
CA GLU A 101 -8.12 11.99 -8.92
C GLU A 101 -7.31 12.93 -9.82
N ILE A 102 -6.00 13.04 -9.60
CA ILE A 102 -5.14 13.94 -10.38
C ILE A 102 -5.02 13.49 -11.84
N ILE A 103 -4.84 12.18 -12.07
CA ILE A 103 -4.53 11.65 -13.40
C ILE A 103 -5.77 11.34 -14.21
N PHE A 104 -6.81 10.79 -13.58
CA PHE A 104 -8.00 10.30 -14.27
C PHE A 104 -9.27 11.13 -13.98
N ASN A 105 -9.20 12.07 -13.04
CA ASN A 105 -10.36 12.81 -12.55
C ASN A 105 -11.52 11.86 -12.17
N ALA A 106 -11.16 10.75 -11.50
CA ALA A 106 -12.07 9.68 -11.17
C ALA A 106 -11.82 9.17 -9.75
N GLN A 107 -12.90 8.80 -9.06
CA GLN A 107 -12.85 8.13 -7.77
C GLN A 107 -13.33 6.71 -7.94
N THR A 108 -12.45 5.74 -7.67
CA THR A 108 -12.76 4.31 -7.82
C THR A 108 -13.10 3.69 -6.46
N THR A 109 -13.63 2.46 -6.49
CA THR A 109 -13.80 1.64 -5.29
C THR A 109 -12.49 0.97 -4.82
N GLY A 110 -11.39 1.11 -5.56
CA GLY A 110 -10.10 0.51 -5.25
C GLY A 110 -9.52 0.97 -3.90
N ALA A 111 -9.71 2.24 -3.56
CA ALA A 111 -9.18 2.84 -2.33
C ALA A 111 -9.92 2.46 -1.03
N SER A 112 -10.92 1.56 -1.07
CA SER A 112 -11.78 1.29 0.09
C SER A 112 -11.00 0.79 1.31
N ASN A 113 -10.01 -0.10 1.10
CA ASN A 113 -9.19 -0.64 2.18
C ASN A 113 -8.24 0.42 2.75
N ASP A 114 -7.79 1.37 1.94
CA ASP A 114 -6.92 2.46 2.40
C ASP A 114 -7.69 3.42 3.29
N PHE A 115 -8.94 3.74 2.94
CA PHE A 115 -9.83 4.53 3.78
C PHE A 115 -10.18 3.82 5.09
N GLU A 116 -10.40 2.50 5.05
CA GLU A 116 -10.66 1.72 6.27
C GLU A 116 -9.49 1.82 7.24
N GLN A 117 -8.27 1.55 6.76
CA GLN A 117 -7.05 1.65 7.57
C GLN A 117 -6.79 3.08 8.06
N ALA A 118 -6.94 4.07 7.17
CA ALA A 118 -6.71 5.47 7.53
C ALA A 118 -7.72 5.95 8.57
N THR A 119 -8.98 5.53 8.46
CA THR A 119 -10.03 5.87 9.43
C THR A 119 -9.75 5.24 10.78
N GLN A 120 -9.35 3.97 10.81
CA GLN A 120 -8.99 3.28 12.04
C GLN A 120 -7.80 3.95 12.73
N MET A 121 -6.75 4.26 11.95
CA MET A 121 -5.56 4.93 12.45
C MET A 121 -5.87 6.33 13.00
N ALA A 122 -6.60 7.14 12.24
CA ALA A 122 -7.00 8.48 12.68
C ALA A 122 -7.88 8.43 13.95
N ARG A 123 -8.78 7.44 14.05
CA ARG A 123 -9.56 7.22 15.27
C ARG A 123 -8.66 6.91 16.47
N ALA A 124 -7.74 5.95 16.33
CA ALA A 124 -6.82 5.57 17.41
C ALA A 124 -5.93 6.75 17.85
N MET A 125 -5.43 7.54 16.90
CA MET A 125 -4.69 8.78 17.19
C MET A 125 -5.46 9.70 18.14
N VAL A 126 -6.77 9.86 17.91
CA VAL A 126 -7.61 10.74 18.75
C VAL A 126 -8.00 10.06 20.07
N THR A 127 -8.54 8.84 20.01
CA THR A 127 -9.22 8.22 21.16
C THR A 127 -8.30 7.46 22.10
N GLU A 128 -7.21 6.90 21.59
CA GLU A 128 -6.31 6.03 22.35
C GLU A 128 -4.98 6.71 22.66
N TYR A 129 -4.45 7.49 21.71
CA TYR A 129 -3.12 8.08 21.83
C TYR A 129 -3.12 9.54 22.29
N GLY A 130 -4.30 10.17 22.39
CA GLY A 130 -4.42 11.57 22.84
C GLY A 130 -3.70 12.55 21.91
N MET A 131 -3.63 12.27 20.60
CA MET A 131 -2.93 13.09 19.61
C MET A 131 -3.83 14.15 18.95
N SER A 132 -4.98 14.46 19.57
CA SER A 132 -5.88 15.56 19.16
C SER A 132 -5.68 16.76 20.08
N ASP A 133 -5.51 17.94 19.49
CA ASP A 133 -5.54 19.24 20.18
C ASP A 133 -6.94 19.86 20.09
#